data_AF-A0A964EAL4-F1
#
_entry.id   AF-A0A964EAL4-F1
#
_cell.length_a   1.000
_cell.length_b   1.000
_cell.length_c   1.000
_cell.angle_alpha   90.00
_cell.angle_beta   90.00
_cell.angle_gamma   90.00
#
_symmetry.space_group_name_H-M   'P 1'
#
loop_
_entity.id
_entity.type
_entity.pdbx_description
1 polymer ?
#
loop_
_entity_poly.entity_id
_entity_poly.type
_entity_poly.pdbx_seq_one_letter_code
_entity_poly.pdbx_strand_id
1 'polypeptide(L)'
;MAIIIFLLFNLQFIARSKSDTTFLNIHYDSIQFKGSSDSIFGFFNYKNDKLDGQAVEFRSVQFFDTTINIIIFGQYHQGMKTGLWRSIDSEGFVMSRGFYRKNKPNGDWCMFYGLSIYRYNRNGKLKQKISARGLSCPSD
;
A
#
# COMPACT_ATOMS: atom_id res chain seq x y z
N MET A 1 -14.38 8.41 29.39
CA MET A 1 -13.78 8.62 28.06
C MET A 1 -13.74 7.26 27.37
N ALA A 2 -14.36 7.13 26.21
CA ALA A 2 -14.73 5.84 25.61
C ALA A 2 -13.52 4.97 25.22
N ILE A 3 -13.70 3.67 25.42
CA ILE A 3 -12.75 2.58 25.18
C ILE A 3 -12.84 2.13 23.72
N ILE A 4 -11.71 1.96 23.03
CA ILE A 4 -11.53 0.85 22.07
C ILE A 4 -10.13 0.25 22.30
N ILE A 5 -10.15 -0.97 22.86
CA ILE A 5 -9.05 -1.92 22.92
C ILE A 5 -9.06 -2.70 21.61
N PHE A 6 -7.90 -2.82 20.94
CA PHE A 6 -7.54 -4.09 20.32
C PHE A 6 -6.06 -4.37 20.56
N LEU A 7 -5.85 -5.47 21.28
CA LEU A 7 -4.59 -6.07 21.69
C LEU A 7 -3.64 -6.26 20.49
N LEU A 8 -2.36 -5.99 20.70
CA LEU A 8 -1.27 -6.97 20.51
C LEU A 8 0.05 -6.39 21.04
N PHE A 9 0.43 -6.91 22.21
CA PHE A 9 1.77 -7.19 22.72
C PHE A 9 2.97 -6.36 22.22
N ASN A 10 3.53 -5.60 23.17
CA ASN A 10 4.96 -5.47 23.45
C ASN A 10 5.94 -5.82 22.33
N LEU A 11 6.55 -4.80 21.71
CA LEU A 11 7.99 -4.78 21.51
C LEU A 11 8.44 -3.34 21.20
N GLN A 12 9.42 -2.87 21.97
CA GLN A 12 9.96 -1.52 21.88
C GLN A 12 10.65 -1.32 20.53
N PHE A 13 10.17 -0.37 19.75
CA PHE A 13 10.88 0.12 18.58
C PHE A 13 11.92 1.16 19.02
N ILE A 14 13.20 0.82 18.95
CA ILE A 14 14.27 1.80 18.85
C ILE A 14 14.88 1.63 17.46
N ALA A 15 14.39 2.41 16.51
CA ALA A 15 15.06 2.58 15.22
C ALA A 15 15.89 3.86 15.29
N ARG A 16 17.22 3.74 15.29
CA ARG A 16 18.11 4.88 15.04
C ARG A 16 18.93 4.61 13.79
N SER A 17 18.63 5.37 12.76
CA SER A 17 19.40 5.43 11.52
C SER A 17 20.72 6.15 11.75
N LYS A 18 21.81 5.55 11.27
CA LYS A 18 22.87 6.27 10.54
C LYS A 18 23.70 5.25 9.78
N SER A 19 23.73 5.40 8.45
CA SER A 19 24.69 4.81 7.50
C SER A 19 25.00 3.31 7.67
N ASP A 20 24.53 2.52 6.71
CA ASP A 20 24.97 1.15 6.45
C ASP A 20 24.97 0.20 7.65
N THR A 21 23.85 -0.48 7.89
CA THR A 21 23.82 -1.90 8.25
C THR A 21 22.37 -2.40 8.29
N THR A 22 22.13 -3.46 7.53
CA THR A 22 20.93 -4.30 7.54
C THR A 22 20.67 -4.94 8.92
N PHE A 23 19.42 -5.38 9.07
CA PHE A 23 18.86 -6.39 10.00
C PHE A 23 18.13 -5.90 11.26
N LEU A 24 16.84 -6.28 11.34
CA LEU A 24 16.35 -7.03 12.49
C LEU A 24 15.21 -7.99 12.08
N ASN A 25 15.41 -9.27 12.41
CA ASN A 25 14.47 -10.37 12.26
C ASN A 25 13.45 -10.37 13.40
N ILE A 26 12.17 -10.56 13.09
CA ILE A 26 11.21 -11.13 14.04
C ILE A 26 10.43 -12.23 13.33
N HIS A 27 10.48 -13.43 13.91
CA HIS A 27 10.07 -14.69 13.33
C HIS A 27 8.62 -15.01 13.69
N TYR A 28 7.73 -14.99 12.68
CA TYR A 28 6.93 -16.15 12.32
C TYR A 28 6.96 -16.22 10.79
N ASP A 29 7.76 -17.17 10.29
CA ASP A 29 7.92 -17.62 8.89
C ASP A 29 8.12 -16.61 7.76
N SER A 30 9.07 -15.70 7.99
CA SER A 30 9.87 -14.94 7.03
C SER A 30 9.38 -13.54 6.65
N ILE A 31 9.89 -12.55 7.39
CA ILE A 31 9.95 -11.16 6.92
C ILE A 31 11.22 -11.05 6.06
N GLN A 32 11.09 -11.30 4.75
CA GLN A 32 12.20 -11.13 3.82
C GLN A 32 12.22 -9.72 3.23
N PHE A 33 13.35 -9.03 3.41
CA PHE A 33 13.63 -7.73 2.79
C PHE A 33 14.46 -7.96 1.52
N LYS A 34 13.98 -7.46 0.37
CA LYS A 34 14.75 -7.45 -0.87
C LYS A 34 15.12 -6.01 -1.21
N GLY A 35 16.41 -5.69 -1.19
CA GLY A 35 16.89 -4.33 -1.41
C GLY A 35 17.95 -4.16 -2.52
N SER A 36 17.67 -3.22 -3.42
CA SER A 36 18.57 -2.30 -4.15
C SER A 36 17.80 -0.97 -4.36
N SER A 37 18.34 0.12 -4.89
CA SER A 37 17.75 1.49 -4.86
C SER A 37 16.26 1.67 -5.25
N ASP A 38 15.62 0.66 -5.85
CA ASP A 38 14.16 0.49 -6.07
C ASP A 38 13.48 -0.41 -5.01
N SER A 39 14.00 -0.43 -3.78
CA SER A 39 13.62 -1.37 -2.72
C SER A 39 12.16 -1.17 -2.34
N ILE A 40 11.30 -2.12 -2.70
CA ILE A 40 9.99 -2.23 -2.06
C ILE A 40 10.25 -2.79 -0.67
N PHE A 41 10.25 -1.92 0.33
CA PHE A 41 10.18 -2.33 1.73
C PHE A 41 8.74 -2.76 2.02
N GLY A 42 8.52 -3.77 2.84
CA GLY A 42 7.15 -4.22 3.09
C GLY A 42 7.02 -5.44 3.98
N PHE A 43 5.79 -5.69 4.38
CA PHE A 43 5.36 -6.92 5.02
C PHE A 43 4.61 -7.76 3.99
N PHE A 44 5.03 -9.01 3.82
CA PHE A 44 4.48 -9.90 2.80
C PHE A 44 4.23 -11.27 3.40
N ASN A 45 3.15 -11.91 2.96
CA ASN A 45 2.87 -13.31 3.27
C ASN A 45 3.34 -14.20 2.12
N TYR A 46 3.85 -15.38 2.46
CA TYR A 46 4.34 -16.37 1.49
C TYR A 46 3.70 -17.73 1.74
N LYS A 47 3.41 -18.44 0.66
CA LYS A 47 3.00 -19.85 0.64
C LYS A 47 3.70 -20.56 -0.50
N ASN A 48 4.44 -21.64 -0.21
CA ASN A 48 5.24 -22.38 -1.21
C ASN A 48 6.15 -21.44 -2.03
N ASP A 49 6.92 -20.61 -1.34
CA ASP A 49 7.86 -19.62 -1.92
C ASP A 49 7.23 -18.58 -2.86
N LYS A 50 5.91 -18.41 -2.82
CA LYS A 50 5.18 -17.41 -3.60
C LYS A 50 4.43 -16.46 -2.69
N LEU A 51 4.35 -15.18 -3.08
CA LEU A 51 3.51 -14.20 -2.39
C LEU A 51 2.05 -14.67 -2.39
N ASP A 52 1.48 -14.84 -1.21
CA ASP A 52 0.11 -15.34 -1.05
C ASP A 52 -0.47 -14.83 0.27
N GLY A 53 -1.58 -14.10 0.21
CA GLY A 53 -2.18 -13.42 1.35
C GLY A 53 -1.98 -11.90 1.33
N GLN A 54 -2.21 -11.27 2.49
CA GLN A 54 -2.13 -9.81 2.63
C GLN A 54 -0.70 -9.31 2.46
N ALA A 55 -0.55 -8.08 1.95
CA ALA A 55 0.73 -7.42 1.80
C ALA A 55 0.62 -5.92 2.09
N VAL A 56 1.70 -5.37 2.63
CA VAL A 56 1.92 -3.95 2.88
C VAL A 56 3.25 -3.57 2.26
N GLU A 57 3.26 -2.63 1.32
CA GLU A 57 4.43 -2.09 0.64
C GLU A 57 4.63 -0.63 1.07
N PHE A 58 5.85 -0.26 1.43
CA PHE A 58 6.29 1.11 1.68
C PHE A 58 7.07 1.60 0.47
N ARG A 59 6.70 2.78 -0.06
CA ARG A 59 7.40 3.40 -1.19
C ARG A 59 7.63 4.88 -0.94
N SER A 60 8.70 5.40 -1.52
CA SER A 60 8.98 6.83 -1.61
C SER A 60 8.86 7.24 -3.08
N VAL A 61 8.02 8.25 -3.34
CA VAL A 61 7.75 8.77 -4.69
C VAL A 61 8.29 10.20 -4.76
N GLN A 62 9.21 10.46 -5.67
CA GLN A 62 9.69 11.82 -5.90
C GLN A 62 8.65 12.61 -6.72
N PHE A 63 8.25 13.77 -6.21
CA PHE A 63 7.35 14.70 -6.87
C PHE A 63 7.95 16.10 -6.81
N PHE A 64 8.51 16.55 -7.95
CA PHE A 64 9.37 17.74 -8.01
C PHE A 64 10.49 17.66 -6.96
N ASP A 65 10.57 18.64 -6.06
CA ASP A 65 11.60 18.72 -5.00
C ASP A 65 11.16 18.05 -3.70
N THR A 66 10.01 17.38 -3.69
CA THR A 66 9.44 16.72 -2.50
C THR A 66 9.41 15.21 -2.67
N THR A 67 9.86 14.48 -1.67
CA THR A 67 9.66 13.02 -1.58
C THR A 67 8.40 12.72 -0.78
N ILE A 68 7.46 12.00 -1.38
CA ILE A 68 6.21 11.58 -0.74
C ILE A 68 6.35 10.10 -0.36
N ASN A 69 6.14 9.80 0.93
CA ASN A 69 6.09 8.42 1.41
C ASN A 69 4.66 7.90 1.35
N ILE A 70 4.49 6.71 0.77
CA ILE A 70 3.19 6.06 0.61
C ILE A 70 3.23 4.64 1.17
N ILE A 71 2.13 4.26 1.80
CA ILE A 71 1.87 2.88 2.23
C ILE A 71 0.83 2.31 1.28
N ILE A 72 1.14 1.19 0.64
CA ILE A 72 0.28 0.49 -0.30
C ILE A 72 -0.07 -0.84 0.31
N PHE A 73 -1.33 -1.23 0.29
CA PHE A 73 -1.76 -2.52 0.83
C PHE A 73 -2.80 -3.19 -0.05
N GLY A 74 -2.80 -4.50 0.01
CA GLY A 74 -3.67 -5.36 -0.79
C GLY A 74 -3.31 -6.81 -0.58
N GLN A 75 -3.61 -7.65 -1.56
CA GLN A 75 -3.40 -9.09 -1.46
C GLN A 75 -2.72 -9.67 -2.70
N TYR A 76 -1.89 -10.68 -2.47
CA TYR A 76 -1.31 -11.53 -3.50
C TYR A 76 -1.97 -12.91 -3.46
N HIS A 77 -1.98 -13.56 -4.62
CA HIS A 77 -2.28 -14.99 -4.74
C HIS A 77 -1.33 -15.60 -5.77
N GLN A 78 -0.61 -16.64 -5.38
CA GLN A 78 0.40 -17.30 -6.21
C GLN A 78 1.40 -16.34 -6.89
N GLY A 79 1.87 -15.33 -6.18
CA GLY A 79 2.84 -14.34 -6.69
C GLY A 79 2.22 -13.17 -7.44
N MET A 80 0.88 -13.09 -7.56
CA MET A 80 0.20 -12.05 -8.33
C MET A 80 -0.73 -11.19 -7.47
N LYS A 81 -0.66 -9.86 -7.63
CA LYS A 81 -1.64 -8.91 -7.09
C LYS A 81 -3.04 -9.32 -7.53
N THR A 82 -3.93 -9.35 -6.55
CA THR A 82 -5.34 -9.69 -6.73
C THR A 82 -6.19 -8.89 -5.76
N GLY A 83 -7.51 -8.85 -5.96
CA GLY A 83 -8.44 -8.15 -5.07
C GLY A 83 -8.24 -6.63 -5.01
N LEU A 84 -8.73 -6.03 -3.93
CA LEU A 84 -8.68 -4.59 -3.71
C LEU A 84 -7.29 -4.17 -3.23
N TRP A 85 -6.77 -3.12 -3.85
CA TRP A 85 -5.54 -2.45 -3.50
C TRP A 85 -5.82 -0.99 -3.17
N ARG A 86 -5.13 -0.48 -2.15
CA ARG A 86 -5.24 0.91 -1.71
C ARG A 86 -3.85 1.47 -1.44
N SER A 87 -3.70 2.78 -1.58
CA SER A 87 -2.54 3.50 -1.09
C SER A 87 -2.97 4.67 -0.22
N ILE A 88 -2.18 4.94 0.82
CA ILE A 88 -2.33 6.08 1.72
C ILE A 88 -1.02 6.86 1.78
N ASP A 89 -1.09 8.16 2.07
CA ASP A 89 0.09 8.96 2.40
C ASP A 89 0.53 8.78 3.87
N SER A 90 1.57 9.49 4.28
CA SER A 90 2.08 9.49 5.65
C SER A 90 1.10 10.03 6.69
N GLU A 91 0.07 10.78 6.28
CA GLU A 91 -0.97 11.32 7.16
C GLU A 91 -2.20 10.39 7.24
N GLY A 92 -2.21 9.30 6.44
CA GLY A 92 -3.27 8.31 6.41
C GLY A 92 -4.38 8.62 5.42
N PHE A 93 -4.26 9.66 4.59
CA PHE A 93 -5.24 9.96 3.56
C PHE A 93 -5.11 8.96 2.40
N VAL A 94 -6.25 8.40 1.99
CA VAL A 94 -6.31 7.52 0.82
C VAL A 94 -5.93 8.32 -0.42
N MET A 95 -4.88 7.88 -1.11
CA MET A 95 -4.40 8.47 -2.36
C MET A 95 -4.89 7.69 -3.58
N SER A 96 -5.06 6.37 -3.46
CA SER A 96 -5.59 5.55 -4.54
C SER A 96 -6.34 4.33 -4.05
N ARG A 97 -7.29 3.84 -4.86
CA ARG A 97 -7.87 2.51 -4.73
C ARG A 97 -8.30 1.92 -6.06
N GLY A 98 -8.19 0.60 -6.18
CA GLY A 98 -8.67 -0.14 -7.34
C GLY A 98 -8.41 -1.63 -7.21
N PHE A 99 -8.95 -2.42 -8.13
CA PHE A 99 -8.79 -3.87 -8.10
C PHE A 99 -7.65 -4.32 -9.02
N TYR A 100 -6.97 -5.38 -8.61
CA TYR A 100 -6.09 -6.17 -9.48
C TYR A 100 -6.71 -7.55 -9.75
N ARG A 101 -6.44 -8.10 -10.93
CA ARG A 101 -6.67 -9.50 -11.26
C ARG A 101 -5.47 -10.03 -12.02
N LYS A 102 -4.73 -10.96 -11.41
CA LYS A 102 -3.50 -11.55 -11.97
C LYS A 102 -2.49 -10.47 -12.40
N ASN A 103 -2.10 -9.60 -11.45
CA ASN A 103 -1.19 -8.45 -11.66
C ASN A 103 -1.69 -7.34 -12.60
N LYS A 104 -2.87 -7.48 -13.23
CA LYS A 104 -3.42 -6.45 -14.11
C LYS A 104 -4.45 -5.60 -13.38
N PRO A 105 -4.43 -4.26 -13.53
CA PRO A 105 -5.54 -3.42 -13.13
C PRO A 105 -6.85 -3.97 -13.66
N ASN A 106 -7.85 -4.07 -12.80
CA ASN A 106 -9.17 -4.60 -13.11
C ASN A 106 -10.23 -3.58 -12.70
N GLY A 107 -11.15 -3.30 -13.60
CA GLY A 107 -12.15 -2.26 -13.40
C GLY A 107 -11.57 -0.85 -13.41
N ASP A 108 -12.26 0.06 -12.74
CA ASP A 108 -11.84 1.45 -12.65
C ASP A 108 -10.99 1.70 -11.41
N TRP A 109 -10.07 2.65 -11.55
CA TRP A 109 -9.13 3.07 -10.52
C TRP A 109 -9.45 4.49 -10.09
N CYS A 110 -9.56 4.71 -8.79
CA CYS A 110 -9.80 6.03 -8.21
C CYS A 110 -8.49 6.57 -7.61
N MET A 111 -8.09 7.77 -8.05
CA MET A 111 -7.01 8.56 -7.45
C MET A 111 -7.63 9.75 -6.72
N PHE A 112 -7.17 10.03 -5.52
CA PHE A 112 -7.70 11.06 -4.66
C PHE A 112 -6.64 12.15 -4.47
N TYR A 113 -7.03 13.39 -4.76
CA TYR A 113 -6.18 14.57 -4.58
C TYR A 113 -7.02 15.66 -3.92
N GLY A 114 -6.84 15.83 -2.61
CA GLY A 114 -7.70 16.67 -1.79
C GLY A 114 -9.17 16.29 -1.94
N LEU A 115 -10.00 17.24 -2.37
CA LEU A 115 -11.44 17.06 -2.59
C LEU A 115 -11.82 16.51 -3.97
N SER A 116 -10.82 16.16 -4.79
CA SER A 116 -11.02 15.66 -6.14
C SER A 116 -10.79 14.16 -6.23
N ILE A 117 -11.69 13.46 -6.93
CA ILE A 117 -11.51 12.06 -7.35
C ILE A 117 -11.30 12.02 -8.86
N TYR A 118 -10.26 11.32 -9.29
CA TYR A 118 -9.96 11.04 -10.69
C TYR A 118 -10.16 9.55 -10.93
N ARG A 119 -11.07 9.20 -11.84
CA ARG A 119 -11.39 7.82 -12.19
C ARG A 119 -10.72 7.44 -13.50
N TYR A 120 -9.92 6.40 -13.50
CA TYR A 120 -9.23 5.85 -14.66
C TYR A 120 -9.81 4.48 -15.00
N ASN A 121 -9.85 4.12 -16.28
CA ASN A 121 -10.16 2.75 -16.67
C ASN A 121 -8.97 1.82 -16.44
N ARG A 122 -9.17 0.51 -16.61
CA ARG A 122 -8.11 -0.51 -16.51
C ARG A 122 -6.88 -0.29 -17.42
N ASN A 123 -7.01 0.52 -18.47
CA ASN A 123 -5.92 0.85 -19.39
C ASN A 123 -5.21 2.16 -19.01
N GLY A 124 -5.57 2.79 -17.88
CA GLY A 124 -4.99 4.06 -17.42
C GLY A 124 -5.54 5.31 -18.11
N LYS A 125 -6.61 5.21 -18.91
CA LYS A 125 -7.26 6.39 -19.50
C LYS A 125 -8.24 7.02 -18.50
N LEU A 126 -8.13 8.33 -18.29
CA LEU A 126 -9.05 9.09 -17.46
C LEU A 126 -10.48 8.98 -18.02
N LYS A 127 -11.42 8.56 -17.17
CA LYS A 127 -12.86 8.49 -17.44
C LYS A 127 -13.61 9.69 -16.88
N GLN A 128 -13.26 10.13 -15.67
CA GLN A 128 -14.04 11.15 -14.96
C GLN A 128 -13.19 11.90 -13.93
N LYS A 129 -13.50 13.18 -13.73
CA LYS A 129 -13.07 14.00 -12.60
C LYS A 129 -14.30 14.41 -11.79
N ILE A 130 -14.27 14.22 -10.48
CA ILE A 130 -15.37 14.51 -9.55
C ILE A 130 -14.84 15.44 -8.46
N SER A 131 -15.53 16.54 -8.16
CA SER A 131 -15.17 17.50 -7.09
C SER A 131 -16.29 17.64 -6.05
N ALA A 132 -15.98 17.32 -4.79
CA ALA A 132 -16.76 17.37 -3.54
C ALA A 132 -18.29 17.64 -3.56
N ARG A 133 -19.05 16.61 -3.19
CA ARG A 133 -19.91 16.47 -1.98
C ARG A 133 -20.52 15.07 -2.04
N GLY A 134 -20.11 14.16 -1.14
CA GLY A 134 -20.49 12.74 -1.19
C GLY A 134 -19.37 11.88 -1.76
N LEU A 135 -18.38 11.54 -0.93
CA LEU A 135 -17.19 10.80 -1.34
C LEU A 135 -17.45 9.29 -1.20
N SER A 136 -17.90 8.66 -2.29
CA SER A 136 -17.62 7.25 -2.54
C SER A 136 -17.17 7.08 -3.99
N CYS A 137 -16.10 6.32 -4.21
CA CYS A 137 -15.77 5.81 -5.55
C CYS A 137 -16.89 4.81 -5.87
N PRO A 138 -17.61 4.91 -7.00
CA PRO A 138 -18.74 4.03 -7.28
C PRO A 138 -18.26 2.60 -7.57
N SER A 139 -18.10 1.83 -6.50
CA SER A 139 -18.02 0.37 -6.43
C SER A 139 -18.18 -0.12 -4.97
N ASP A 140 -18.63 0.76 -4.06
CA ASP A 140 -19.04 0.39 -2.70
C ASP A 140 -20.48 -0.14 -2.74
#